data_AF-A0ABD0Q653-F1
#
_entry.id   AF-A0ABD0Q653-F1
#
_cell.length_a   1.000
_cell.length_b   1.000
_cell.length_c   1.000
_cell.angle_alpha   90.00
_cell.angle_beta   90.00
_cell.angle_gamma   90.00
#
_symmetry.space_group_name_H-M   'P 1'
#
loop_
_entity.id
_entity.type
_entity.pdbx_description
1 polymer ?
#
loop_
_entity_poly.entity_id
_entity_poly.type
_entity_poly.pdbx_seq_one_letter_code
_entity_poly.pdbx_strand_id
1 'polypeptide(L)' 'EYQNGDGFGYILAFRKQGMPTWTVSSRYVYSNESLSAYCPFEVRIKAYNKKGEGPFSQIAVVHSAEE' A
#
# COMPACT_ATOMS: atom_id res chain seq x y z
N GLU A 1 4.46 -7.15 21.70
CA GLU A 1 4.75 -7.02 20.26
C GLU A 1 6.06 -6.24 20.09
N TYR A 2 7.04 -6.80 19.37
CA TYR A 2 8.40 -6.21 19.25
C TYR A 2 8.42 -5.10 18.19
N GLN A 3 8.12 -3.87 18.58
CA GLN A 3 8.27 -2.70 17.73
C GLN A 3 9.62 -2.02 18.06
N ASN A 4 10.51 -1.87 17.07
CA ASN A 4 11.90 -1.38 17.26
C ASN A 4 12.03 0.11 17.64
N GLY A 5 10.96 0.74 18.14
CA GLY A 5 10.90 2.14 18.55
C GLY A 5 9.47 2.68 18.58
N ASP A 6 9.25 3.74 19.34
CA ASP A 6 7.97 4.45 19.44
C ASP A 6 7.50 5.02 18.10
N GLY A 7 6.18 5.16 17.98
CA GLY A 7 5.54 5.72 16.79
C GLY A 7 5.56 4.78 15.59
N PHE A 8 5.48 3.47 15.84
CA PHE A 8 5.41 2.46 14.80
C PHE A 8 4.17 2.61 13.93
N GLY A 9 4.33 2.50 12.62
CA GLY A 9 3.23 2.51 11.66
C GLY A 9 3.63 1.89 10.33
N TYR A 10 2.69 1.91 9.38
CA TYR A 10 2.90 1.38 8.03
C TYR A 10 2.66 2.46 6.98
N ILE A 11 3.45 2.37 5.90
CA ILE A 11 3.27 3.13 4.68
C ILE A 11 2.89 2.15 3.58
N LEU A 12 1.71 2.34 3.00
CA LEU A 12 1.21 1.60 1.85
C LEU A 12 1.66 2.29 0.56
N ALA A 13 2.21 1.52 -0.36
CA ALA A 13 2.41 1.92 -1.74
C ALA A 13 1.59 0.99 -2.65
N PHE A 14 0.81 1.56 -3.55
CA PHE A 14 0.02 0.79 -4.50
C PHE A 14 0.01 1.44 -5.88
N ARG A 15 -0.28 0.65 -6.91
CA ARG A 15 -0.48 1.09 -8.28
C ARG A 15 -1.34 0.10 -9.04
N LYS A 16 -2.05 0.55 -10.08
CA LYS A 16 -2.70 -0.38 -11.01
C LYS A 16 -1.64 -1.23 -11.69
N GLN A 17 -1.89 -2.53 -11.86
CA GLN A 17 -0.92 -3.44 -12.43
C GLN A 17 -0.45 -2.94 -13.81
N GLY A 18 0.88 -2.87 -14.00
CA GLY A 18 1.51 -2.37 -15.23
C GLY A 18 1.71 -0.85 -15.29
N MET A 19 1.20 -0.07 -14.34
CA MET A 19 1.50 1.36 -14.27
C MET A 19 2.91 1.60 -13.69
N PRO A 20 3.64 2.62 -14.17
CA PRO A 20 5.00 2.89 -13.69
C PRO A 20 5.01 3.57 -12.31
N THR A 21 4.00 4.37 -11.99
CA THR A 21 3.99 5.26 -10.83
C THR A 21 3.34 4.61 -9.61
N TRP A 22 4.02 4.68 -8.46
CA TRP A 22 3.48 4.26 -7.16
C TRP A 22 2.78 5.43 -6.46
N THR A 23 1.58 5.18 -5.94
CA THR A 23 0.89 6.07 -5.01
C THR A 23 1.19 5.64 -3.58
N VAL A 24 1.63 6.57 -2.74
CA VAL A 24 2.02 6.30 -1.34
C VAL A 24 1.01 6.92 -0.39
N SER A 25 0.57 6.17 0.61
CA SER A 25 -0.39 6.62 1.62
C SER A 25 -0.28 5.84 2.93
N SER A 26 -0.68 6.43 4.05
CA SER A 26 -0.78 5.76 5.37
C SER A 26 -2.13 5.08 5.59
N ARG A 27 -3.18 5.54 4.89
CA ARG A 27 -4.51 4.94 4.81
C ARG A 27 -5.14 5.44 3.53
N TYR A 28 -5.48 4.53 2.62
CA TYR A 28 -6.07 4.90 1.33
C TYR A 28 -7.27 4.03 1.02
N VAL A 29 -8.40 4.69 0.76
CA VAL A 29 -9.57 4.09 0.12
C VAL A 29 -9.61 4.68 -1.29
N TYR A 30 -9.29 3.88 -2.29
CA TYR A 30 -9.42 4.30 -3.68
C TYR A 30 -10.87 4.10 -4.12
N SER A 31 -11.69 5.14 -4.04
CA SER A 31 -13.02 5.17 -4.62
C SER A 31 -12.99 6.01 -5.89
N ASN A 32 -13.13 5.37 -7.06
CA ASN A 32 -13.32 6.06 -8.33
C ASN A 32 -14.50 5.38 -9.04
N GLU A 33 -15.54 6.14 -9.37
CA GLU A 33 -16.71 5.65 -10.11
C GLU A 33 -16.35 5.13 -11.51
N SER A 34 -15.14 5.42 -12.00
CA SER A 34 -14.60 4.92 -13.28
C SER A 34 -13.79 3.63 -13.16
N LEU A 35 -13.61 3.06 -11.96
CA LEU A 35 -12.94 1.77 -11.81
C LEU A 35 -13.87 0.64 -12.25
N SER A 36 -13.45 -0.11 -13.25
CA SER A 36 -14.05 -1.42 -13.51
C SER A 36 -13.85 -2.31 -12.28
N ALA A 37 -14.87 -3.08 -11.92
CA ALA A 37 -14.77 -4.12 -10.91
C ALA A 37 -13.58 -5.05 -11.20
N TYR A 38 -13.01 -5.67 -10.16
CA TYR A 38 -11.91 -6.63 -10.30
C TYR A 38 -10.63 -6.10 -10.96
N CYS A 39 -10.31 -4.81 -10.85
CA CYS A 39 -9.02 -4.30 -11.32
C CYS A 39 -7.87 -4.85 -10.46
N PRO A 40 -6.80 -5.42 -11.06
CA PRO A 40 -5.61 -5.82 -10.32
C PRO A 40 -4.75 -4.61 -9.96
N PHE A 41 -4.33 -4.57 -8.70
CA PHE A 41 -3.40 -3.59 -8.13
C PHE A 41 -2.20 -4.31 -7.55
N GLU A 42 -1.02 -3.76 -7.81
CA GLU A 42 0.20 -4.14 -7.11
C GLU A 42 0.31 -3.30 -5.83
N VAL A 43 0.52 -3.97 -4.69
CA VAL A 43 0.64 -3.34 -3.38
C VAL A 43 1.92 -3.79 -2.69
N ARG A 44 2.53 -2.89 -1.92
CA ARG A 44 3.64 -3.18 -1.02
C ARG A 44 3.59 -2.25 0.18
N ILE A 45 3.99 -2.75 1.34
CA ILE A 45 3.99 -1.98 2.59
C ILE A 45 5.41 -1.87 3.15
N LYS A 46 5.73 -0.78 3.84
CA LYS A 46 6.93 -0.69 4.68
C LYS A 46 6.54 -0.23 6.08
N ALA A 47 7.28 -0.71 7.08
CA ALA A 47 7.14 -0.21 8.44
C ALA A 47 7.95 1.07 8.62
N TYR A 48 7.52 1.97 9.51
CA TYR A 48 8.32 3.10 9.96
C TYR A 48 8.16 3.27 11.47
N ASN A 49 9.11 3.96 12.09
CA ASN A 49 9.02 4.45 13.47
C ASN A 49 9.81 5.76 13.59
N LYS A 50 9.90 6.33 14.80
CA LYS A 50 10.68 7.57 15.03
C LYS A 50 12.17 7.47 14.69
N LYS A 51 12.74 6.27 14.55
CA LYS A 51 14.14 6.07 14.16
C LYS A 51 14.33 6.05 12.63
N GLY A 52 13.25 5.91 11.86
CA GLY A 52 13.29 5.90 10.41
C GLY A 52 12.35 4.88 9.79
N GLU A 53 12.63 4.54 8.53
CA GLU A 53 11.80 3.67 7.71
C GLU A 53 12.50 2.33 7.45
N GLY A 54 11.76 1.24 7.57
CA GLY A 54 12.19 -0.10 7.20
C GLY A 54 12.07 -0.37 5.71
N PRO A 55 12.53 -1.56 5.26
CA PRO A 55 12.38 -1.97 3.87
C PRO A 55 10.90 -2.19 3.49
N PHE A 56 10.63 -2.12 2.19
CA PHE A 56 9.34 -2.58 1.66
C PHE A 56 9.23 -4.10 1.70
N SER A 57 7.99 -4.58 1.87
CA SER A 57 7.61 -5.96 1.67
C SER A 57 7.77 -6.39 0.21
N GLN A 58 7.60 -7.69 -0.03
CA GLN A 58 7.33 -8.20 -1.37
C GLN A 58 6.06 -7.54 -1.94
N ILE A 59 6.00 -7.46 -3.28
CA ILE A 59 4.82 -6.98 -4.00
C ILE A 59 3.77 -8.07 -3.95
N ALA A 60 2.56 -7.71 -3.53
CA ALA A 60 1.36 -8.55 -3.62
C ALA A 60 0.40 -7.98 -4.67
N VAL A 61 -0.40 -8.86 -5.27
CA VAL A 61 -1.48 -8.45 -6.19
C VAL A 61 -2.81 -8.56 -5.46
N VAL A 62 -3.56 -7.47 -5.40
CA VAL A 62 -4.91 -7.41 -4.83
C VAL A 62 -5.89 -6.93 -5.90
N HIS A 63 -7.17 -7.27 -5.75
CA HIS A 63 -8.21 -6.83 -6.68
C HIS A 63 -9.08 -5.76 -6.02
N SER A 64 -9.59 -4.81 -6.82
CA SER A 64 -10.60 -3.86 -6.35
C SER A 64 -11.88 -4.57 -5.92
N ALA A 65 -12.73 -3.86 -5.18
CA ALA A 65 -14.07 -4.34 -4.84
C ALA A 65 -14.83 -4.81 -6.08
N GLU A 66 -15.68 -5.80 -5.88
CA GLU A 66 -16.54 -6.36 -6.91
C GLU A 66 -17.75 -5.46 -7.21
N GLU A 67 -18.16 -4.61 -6.26
CA GLU A 67 -19.37 -3.79 -6.28
C GLU A 67 -19.24 -2.50 -5.45
#